data_AF-A0A7X5SC14-F1
#
_entry.id   AF-A0A7X5SC14-F1
#
_cell.length_a   1.000
_cell.length_b   1.000
_cell.length_c   1.000
_cell.angle_alpha   90.00
_cell.angle_beta   90.00
_cell.angle_gamma   90.00
#
_symmetry.space_group_name_H-M   'P 1'
#
loop_
_entity.id
_entity.type
_entity.pdbx_description
1 polymer ?
#
loop_
_entity_poly.entity_id
_entity_poly.type
_entity_poly.pdbx_seq_one_letter_code
_entity_poly.pdbx_strand_id
1 'polypeptide(L)'
;VSAQHYEERVDRRGMEVFGYAPASTFANAAGGVPADADVPNSINAAWFQQDRERDSAVVNLQLKPSQALEFNLSGLYINENFDNYNQSMYSFLTWNAGTVAAVDQLGGLRNGVVTSGHSGANA
;
A
#
# COMPACT_ATOMS: atom_id res chain seq x y z
N VAL A 1 -24.70 16.02 26.43
CA VAL A 1 -24.92 15.26 25.17
C VAL A 1 -24.18 15.97 24.06
N SER A 2 -23.55 15.23 23.15
CA SER A 2 -22.89 15.79 21.96
C SER A 2 -23.18 14.90 20.76
N ALA A 3 -23.33 15.51 19.59
CA ALA A 3 -23.33 14.83 18.30
C ALA A 3 -22.16 15.37 17.47
N GLN A 4 -21.55 14.51 16.66
CA GLN A 4 -20.41 14.86 15.82
C GLN A 4 -20.59 14.17 14.47
N HIS A 5 -20.26 14.90 13.41
CA HIS A 5 -20.13 14.39 12.06
C HIS A 5 -18.69 14.65 11.61
N TYR A 6 -18.04 13.64 11.04
CA TYR A 6 -16.65 13.68 10.64
C TYR A 6 -16.49 13.10 9.25
N GLU A 7 -15.82 13.86 8.38
CA GLU A 7 -15.42 13.42 7.05
C GLU A 7 -13.91 13.50 6.90
N GLU A 8 -13.31 12.46 6.33
CA GLU A 8 -11.89 12.42 6.01
C GLU A 8 -11.67 11.69 4.68
N ARG A 9 -10.84 12.29 3.81
CA ARG A 9 -10.27 11.62 2.65
C ARG A 9 -8.82 11.22 2.95
N VAL A 10 -8.54 9.93 2.85
CA VAL A 10 -7.19 9.37 2.97
C VAL A 10 -6.68 8.96 1.59
N ASP A 11 -5.46 9.41 1.24
CA ASP A 11 -4.72 8.97 0.04
C ASP A 11 -3.41 8.31 0.49
N ARG A 12 -3.16 7.09 0.02
CA ARG A 12 -1.89 6.38 0.20
C ARG A 12 -1.36 5.99 -1.17
N ARG A 13 -0.13 6.44 -1.44
CA ARG A 13 0.63 6.11 -2.65
C ARG A 13 1.91 5.39 -2.25
N GLY A 14 2.21 4.31 -2.94
CA GLY A 14 3.38 3.51 -2.65
C GLY A 14 3.88 2.75 -3.85
N MET A 15 5.11 2.27 -3.74
CA MET A 15 5.67 1.28 -4.64
C MET A 15 6.11 0.08 -3.80
N GLU A 16 5.85 -1.11 -4.31
CA GLU A 16 6.22 -2.37 -3.68
C GLU A 16 6.98 -3.23 -4.67
N VAL A 17 7.95 -3.98 -4.15
CA VAL A 17 8.68 -5.02 -4.89
C VAL A 17 8.21 -6.35 -4.33
N PHE A 18 7.44 -7.11 -5.12
CA PHE A 18 6.86 -8.38 -4.65
C PHE A 18 7.82 -9.56 -4.75
N GLY A 19 8.96 -9.42 -5.46
CA GLY A 19 9.96 -10.47 -5.52
C GLY A 19 11.25 -10.05 -6.22
N TYR A 20 12.16 -11.01 -6.32
CA TYR A 20 13.44 -10.85 -7.01
C TYR A 20 13.67 -12.04 -7.94
N ALA A 21 14.39 -11.80 -9.03
CA ALA A 21 14.91 -12.84 -9.92
C ALA A 21 16.43 -12.66 -10.05
N PRO A 22 17.21 -13.74 -10.17
CA PRO A 22 18.65 -13.61 -10.37
C PRO A 22 18.92 -12.94 -11.72
N ALA A 23 19.96 -12.10 -11.80
CA ALA A 23 20.32 -11.41 -13.03
C ALA A 23 20.55 -12.36 -14.22
N SER A 24 20.98 -13.61 -13.96
CA SER A 24 21.09 -14.67 -14.96
C SER A 24 19.80 -15.00 -15.70
N THR A 25 18.63 -14.67 -15.14
CA THR A 25 17.33 -14.83 -15.81
C THR A 25 17.21 -13.93 -17.04
N PHE A 26 17.89 -12.78 -17.06
CA PHE A 26 17.82 -11.78 -18.13
C PHE A 26 19.06 -11.84 -19.01
N ALA A 27 19.23 -12.96 -19.73
CA ALA A 27 20.47 -13.28 -20.45
C ALA A 27 20.87 -12.26 -21.54
N ASN A 28 19.91 -11.52 -22.09
CA ASN A 28 20.15 -10.48 -23.09
C ASN A 28 20.41 -9.09 -22.48
N ALA A 29 20.34 -8.94 -21.16
CA ALA A 29 20.54 -7.66 -20.51
C ALA A 29 22.03 -7.32 -20.43
N ALA A 30 22.41 -6.18 -21.01
CA ALA A 30 23.77 -5.64 -20.90
C ALA A 30 24.02 -5.04 -19.50
N GLY A 31 25.30 -4.92 -19.11
CA GLY A 31 25.71 -4.13 -17.93
C GLY A 31 26.56 -4.84 -16.87
N GLY A 32 26.98 -6.07 -17.13
CA GLY A 32 28.07 -6.72 -16.37
C GLY A 32 27.79 -6.95 -14.88
N VAL A 33 26.52 -7.00 -14.48
CA VAL A 33 26.11 -7.36 -13.12
C VAL A 33 26.40 -8.84 -12.84
N PRO A 34 26.76 -9.22 -11.59
CA PRO A 34 26.92 -10.62 -11.22
C PRO A 34 25.66 -11.43 -11.50
N ALA A 35 25.83 -12.66 -11.98
CA ALA A 35 24.72 -13.53 -12.41
C ALA A 35 23.74 -13.86 -11.27
N ASP A 36 24.22 -13.87 -10.02
CA ASP A 36 23.46 -14.13 -8.80
C ASP A 36 22.92 -12.86 -8.13
N ALA A 37 23.11 -11.68 -8.71
CA ALA A 37 22.54 -10.44 -8.19
C ALA A 37 21.00 -10.46 -8.28
N ASP A 38 20.35 -9.93 -7.25
CA ASP A 38 18.89 -9.85 -7.15
C ASP A 38 18.35 -8.68 -7.98
N VAL A 39 17.56 -8.99 -8.99
CA VAL A 39 16.83 -8.01 -9.80
C VAL A 39 15.40 -7.88 -9.26
N PRO A 40 14.98 -6.68 -8.80
CA PRO A 40 13.60 -6.44 -8.40
C PRO A 40 12.62 -6.83 -9.51
N ASN A 41 11.58 -7.57 -9.14
CA ASN A 41 10.58 -8.07 -10.07
C ASN A 41 9.19 -7.91 -9.47
N SER A 42 8.16 -7.90 -10.33
CA SER A 42 6.78 -7.66 -9.91
C SER A 42 6.72 -6.36 -9.13
N ILE A 43 7.11 -5.25 -9.75
CA ILE A 43 7.13 -3.93 -9.10
C ILE A 43 5.78 -3.28 -9.36
N ASN A 44 5.15 -2.68 -8.35
CA ASN A 44 3.91 -1.96 -8.55
C ASN A 44 3.99 -0.47 -8.20
N ALA A 45 3.01 0.27 -8.72
CA ALA A 45 2.59 1.55 -8.20
C ALA A 45 1.16 1.38 -7.64
N ALA A 46 1.05 1.43 -6.32
CA ALA A 46 -0.21 1.29 -5.60
C ALA A 46 -0.81 2.66 -5.28
N TRP A 47 -2.09 2.82 -5.58
CA TRP A 47 -2.89 4.00 -5.25
C TRP A 47 -4.17 3.58 -4.54
N PHE A 48 -4.24 3.92 -3.26
CA PHE A 48 -5.39 3.68 -2.41
C PHE A 48 -5.99 5.01 -1.99
N GLN A 49 -7.30 5.15 -2.19
CA GLN A 49 -8.08 6.27 -1.70
C GLN A 49 -9.22 5.74 -0.85
N GLN A 50 -9.53 6.44 0.23
CA GLN A 50 -10.66 6.12 1.07
C GLN A 50 -11.35 7.38 1.53
N ASP A 51 -12.66 7.44 1.32
CA ASP A 51 -13.54 8.44 1.88
C ASP A 51 -14.18 7.86 3.12
N ARG A 52 -14.06 8.58 4.23
CA ARG A 52 -14.53 8.15 5.54
C ARG A 52 -15.55 9.13 6.06
N GLU A 53 -16.75 8.63 6.32
CA GLU A 53 -17.81 9.36 7.00
C GLU A 53 -18.11 8.67 8.33
N ARG A 54 -18.12 9.45 9.42
CA ARG A 54 -18.46 8.97 10.76
C ARG A 54 -19.41 9.94 11.44
N ASP A 55 -20.60 9.44 11.75
CA ASP A 55 -21.54 10.10 12.65
C ASP A 55 -21.42 9.47 14.04
N SER A 56 -21.38 10.30 15.08
CA SER A 56 -21.38 9.83 16.46
C SER A 56 -22.26 10.66 17.36
N ALA A 57 -22.84 10.02 18.38
CA ALA A 57 -23.57 10.68 19.44
C ALA A 57 -23.15 10.11 20.80
N VAL A 58 -22.93 11.00 21.77
CA VAL A 58 -22.55 10.65 23.13
C VAL A 58 -23.52 11.30 24.11
N VAL A 59 -24.10 10.47 24.98
CA VAL A 59 -24.95 10.89 26.09
C VAL A 59 -24.26 10.49 27.39
N ASN A 60 -24.13 11.44 28.31
CA ASN A 60 -23.70 11.18 29.67
C ASN A 60 -24.66 11.93 30.61
N LEU A 61 -25.27 11.20 31.53
CA LEU A 61 -26.12 11.72 32.59
C LEU A 61 -25.58 11.24 33.93
N GLN A 62 -25.42 12.17 34.86
CA GLN A 62 -25.03 11.89 36.23
C GLN A 62 -26.12 12.46 37.15
N LEU A 63 -26.61 11.63 38.07
CA LEU A 63 -27.59 12.00 39.07
C LEU A 63 -27.11 11.55 40.45
N LYS A 64 -27.03 12.50 41.38
CA LYS A 64 -26.56 12.23 42.75
C LYS A 64 -27.60 12.72 43.77
N PRO A 65 -28.61 11.88 44.11
CA PRO A 65 -29.70 12.31 44.98
C PRO A 65 -29.31 12.38 46.47
N SER A 66 -28.22 11.73 46.90
CA SER A 66 -27.70 11.85 48.26
C SER A 66 -26.18 11.67 48.28
N GLN A 67 -25.54 11.85 49.45
CA GLN A 67 -24.11 11.57 49.60
C GLN A 67 -23.76 10.08 49.42
N ALA A 68 -24.72 9.18 49.65
CA ALA A 68 -24.54 7.73 49.60
C ALA A 68 -25.00 7.09 48.27
N LEU A 69 -25.70 7.83 47.41
CA LEU A 69 -26.29 7.32 46.18
C LEU A 69 -25.89 8.17 44.98
N GLU A 70 -25.38 7.52 43.95
CA GLU A 70 -25.00 8.14 42.68
C GLU A 70 -25.37 7.20 41.53
N PHE A 71 -25.93 7.78 40.47
CA PHE A 71 -26.34 7.09 39.26
C PHE A 71 -25.64 7.74 38.06
N ASN A 72 -25.04 6.91 37.21
CA ASN A 72 -24.39 7.34 35.98
C ASN A 72 -24.98 6.54 34.81
N LEU A 73 -25.39 7.23 33.76
CA LEU A 73 -25.83 6.64 32.49
C LEU A 73 -24.99 7.21 31.36
N SER A 74 -24.33 6.32 30.62
CA SER A 74 -23.53 6.65 29.45
C SER A 74 -24.06 5.89 28.24
N GLY A 75 -24.18 6.58 27.10
CA GLY A 75 -24.56 6.01 25.82
C GLY A 75 -23.66 6.54 24.71
N LEU A 76 -23.28 5.64 23.80
CA LEU A 76 -22.46 5.93 22.62
C LEU A 76 -23.14 5.32 21.40
N TYR A 77 -23.32 6.12 20.36
CA TYR A 77 -23.74 5.71 19.04
C TYR A 77 -22.67 6.11 18.04
N ILE A 78 -22.31 5.21 17.13
CA ILE A 78 -21.36 5.45 16.04
C ILE A 78 -21.93 4.77 14.79
N ASN A 79 -21.99 5.50 13.68
CA ASN A 79 -22.28 4.99 12.35
C ASN A 79 -21.14 5.40 11.41
N GLU A 80 -20.63 4.44 10.63
CA GLU A 80 -19.47 4.64 9.77
C GLU A 80 -19.76 4.13 8.35
N ASN A 81 -19.39 4.93 7.36
CA ASN A 81 -19.33 4.51 5.97
C ASN A 81 -17.93 4.78 5.41
N PHE A 82 -17.30 3.74 4.84
CA PHE A 82 -15.93 3.79 4.35
C PHE A 82 -15.88 3.29 2.90
N ASP A 83 -16.00 4.22 1.96
CA ASP A 83 -15.86 3.91 0.54
C ASP A 83 -14.39 3.91 0.15
N ASN A 84 -13.94 2.86 -0.55
CA ASN A 84 -12.56 2.72 -0.95
C ASN A 84 -12.36 2.51 -2.46
N TYR A 85 -11.35 3.18 -2.99
CA TYR A 85 -10.81 2.92 -4.31
C TYR A 85 -9.38 2.36 -4.17
N ASN A 86 -9.12 1.24 -4.84
CA ASN A 86 -7.79 0.61 -4.84
C ASN A 86 -7.39 0.29 -6.28
N GLN A 87 -6.29 0.89 -6.72
CA GLN A 87 -5.67 0.61 -8.02
C GLN A 87 -4.21 0.27 -7.82
N SER A 88 -3.73 -0.72 -8.59
CA SER A 88 -2.32 -1.05 -8.64
C SER A 88 -1.92 -1.36 -10.07
N MET A 89 -0.91 -0.64 -10.57
CA MET A 89 -0.28 -0.92 -11.85
C MET A 89 0.98 -1.74 -11.60
N TYR A 90 1.17 -2.83 -12.33
CA TYR A 90 2.28 -3.76 -12.13
C TYR A 90 3.19 -3.80 -13.36
N SER A 91 4.50 -3.92 -13.09
CA SER A 91 5.51 -4.35 -14.05
C SER A 91 6.02 -5.73 -13.65
N PHE A 92 5.78 -6.73 -14.50
CA PHE A 92 6.20 -8.11 -14.29
C PHE A 92 7.30 -8.48 -15.28
N LEU A 93 8.55 -8.46 -14.86
CA LEU A 93 9.69 -8.75 -15.73
C LEU A 93 9.76 -10.24 -16.09
N THR A 94 9.16 -11.12 -15.29
CA THR A 94 9.22 -12.59 -15.49
C THR A 94 7.85 -13.23 -15.73
N TRP A 95 6.85 -12.49 -16.23
CA TRP A 95 5.52 -13.06 -16.48
C TRP A 95 5.54 -14.12 -17.58
N ASN A 96 6.29 -13.87 -18.65
CA ASN A 96 6.49 -14.81 -19.75
C ASN A 96 7.86 -14.58 -20.41
N ALA A 97 8.22 -15.42 -21.38
CA ALA A 97 9.51 -15.30 -22.08
C ALA A 97 9.69 -13.93 -22.78
N GLY A 98 8.60 -13.30 -23.23
CA GLY A 98 8.62 -11.98 -23.86
C GLY A 98 8.98 -10.87 -22.88
N THR A 99 8.40 -10.85 -21.68
CA THR A 99 8.73 -9.85 -20.65
C THR A 99 10.18 -10.00 -20.17
N VAL A 100 10.67 -11.25 -20.09
CA VAL A 100 12.08 -11.52 -19.74
C VAL A 100 13.00 -10.99 -20.82
N ALA A 101 12.72 -11.31 -22.08
CA ALA A 101 13.51 -10.86 -23.23
C ALA A 101 13.42 -9.34 -23.47
N ALA A 102 12.39 -8.68 -22.93
CA ALA A 102 12.23 -7.24 -23.04
C ALA A 102 13.18 -6.45 -22.13
N VAL A 103 13.71 -7.06 -21.06
CA VAL A 103 14.77 -6.43 -20.22
C VAL A 103 16.08 -6.50 -20.98
N ASP A 104 16.63 -5.34 -21.39
CA ASP A 104 17.80 -5.23 -22.26
C ASP A 104 19.02 -4.59 -21.57
N GLN A 105 18.84 -4.03 -20.37
CA GLN A 105 19.92 -3.49 -19.56
C GLN A 105 19.65 -3.71 -18.08
N LEU A 106 20.67 -4.17 -17.36
CA LEU A 106 20.73 -4.17 -15.91
C LEU A 106 21.95 -3.33 -15.49
N GLY A 107 21.88 -2.64 -14.37
CA GLY A 107 23.00 -1.82 -13.94
C GLY A 107 22.85 -1.30 -12.53
N GLY A 108 23.95 -0.79 -11.98
CA GLY A 108 24.00 -0.41 -10.57
C GLY A 108 23.88 -1.65 -9.68
N LEU A 109 24.76 -1.76 -8.69
CA LEU A 109 24.74 -2.86 -7.76
C LEU A 109 24.96 -2.31 -6.37
N ARG A 110 24.02 -2.57 -5.47
CA ARG A 110 24.16 -2.21 -4.06
C ARG A 110 23.77 -3.39 -3.19
N ASN A 111 24.74 -3.92 -2.45
CA ASN A 111 24.54 -5.04 -1.53
C ASN A 111 23.88 -6.26 -2.20
N GLY A 112 24.31 -6.60 -3.41
CA GLY A 112 23.77 -7.74 -4.17
C GLY A 112 22.47 -7.45 -4.94
N VAL A 113 21.88 -6.26 -4.80
CA VAL A 113 20.64 -5.88 -5.49
C VAL A 113 20.93 -4.96 -6.67
N VAL A 114 20.34 -5.25 -7.82
CA VAL A 114 20.38 -4.39 -9.01
C VAL A 114 19.50 -3.16 -8.79
N THR A 115 20.04 -1.96 -9.02
CA THR A 115 19.35 -0.69 -8.68
C THR A 115 18.91 0.13 -9.88
N SER A 116 19.25 -0.29 -11.09
CA SER A 116 18.80 0.36 -12.33
C SER A 116 18.72 -0.66 -13.46
N GLY A 117 17.94 -0.33 -14.48
CA GLY A 117 17.79 -1.16 -15.67
C GLY A 117 16.94 -0.47 -16.71
N HIS A 118 16.79 -1.12 -17.84
CA HIS A 118 15.91 -0.70 -18.92
C HIS A 118 15.20 -1.94 -19.49
N SER A 119 13.96 -1.71 -19.92
CA SER A 119 13.19 -2.69 -20.65
C SER A 119 12.53 -2.01 -21.84
N GLY A 120 12.52 -2.70 -22.99
CA GLY A 120 11.87 -2.21 -24.20
C GLY A 120 10.35 -2.19 -24.11
N ALA A 121 9.70 -1.76 -25.20
CA ALA A 121 8.24 -1.57 -25.28
C ALA A 121 7.38 -2.85 -25.12
N ASN A 122 8.00 -4.01 -24.97
CA ASN A 122 7.33 -5.32 -24.83
C ASN A 122 7.38 -5.88 -23.39
N ALA A 123 7.83 -5.08 -22.42
CA ALA A 123 7.85 -5.40 -20.98
C ALA A 123 6.60 -4.90 -20.25
#